data_AF-A0A7M1Q6C3-F1
#
_entry.id   AF-A0A7M1Q6C3-F1
#
_cell.length_a   1.000
_cell.length_b   1.000
_cell.length_c   1.000
_cell.angle_alpha   90.00
_cell.angle_beta   90.00
_cell.angle_gamma   90.00
#
_symmetry.space_group_name_H-M   'P 1'
#
loop_
_entity.id
_entity.type
_entity.pdbx_description
1 polymer ?
#
loop_
_entity_poly.entity_id
_entity_poly.type
_entity_poly.pdbx_seq_one_letter_code
_entity_poly.pdbx_strand_id
1 'polypeptide(L)'
;MKHWRLVLRVVSDSEDSKDASELKRSVTLFLRVVETYEVTCLGMRIFGIDFLAEDEEFNHVMSMVKILKERYRFSIMQFGELREESETGMTIRVGSKPATHVA
;
A
#
# COMPACT_ATOMS: atom_id res chain seq x y z
N MET A 1 -11.33 -3.97 15.48
CA MET A 1 -10.79 -3.74 14.13
C MET A 1 -10.04 -2.43 14.08
N LYS A 2 -8.75 -2.49 13.74
CA LYS A 2 -7.90 -1.32 13.49
C LYS A 2 -7.87 -1.01 11.99
N HIS A 3 -7.72 0.27 11.68
CA HIS A 3 -7.54 0.73 10.30
C HIS A 3 -6.06 0.78 9.98
N TRP A 4 -5.65 0.14 8.88
CA TRP A 4 -4.26 0.05 8.45
C TRP A 4 -4.10 0.64 7.05
N ARG A 5 -2.95 1.25 6.80
CA ARG A 5 -2.52 1.73 5.49
C ARG A 5 -1.27 1.01 5.04
N LEU A 6 -1.30 0.51 3.81
CA LEU A 6 -0.16 -0.05 3.10
C LEU A 6 0.05 0.76 1.82
N VAL A 7 1.22 1.39 1.69
CA VAL A 7 1.63 2.13 0.49
C VAL A 7 2.77 1.39 -0.18
N LEU A 8 2.59 1.09 -1.46
CA LEU A 8 3.49 0.29 -2.27
C LEU A 8 3.98 1.13 -3.45
N ARG A 9 5.28 1.09 -3.74
CA ARG A 9 5.81 1.56 -5.02
C ARG A 9 5.83 0.40 -6.01
N VAL A 10 5.14 0.57 -7.12
CA VAL A 10 5.14 -0.35 -8.25
C VAL A 10 6.37 -0.05 -9.13
N VAL A 11 7.16 -1.07 -9.43
CA VAL A 11 8.36 -0.95 -10.28
C VAL A 11 7.96 -1.24 -11.73
N SER A 12 7.99 -0.20 -12.56
CA SER A 12 7.53 -0.23 -13.96
C SER A 12 8.61 -0.72 -14.92
N ASP A 13 8.92 -2.01 -14.87
CA ASP A 13 9.74 -2.69 -15.89
C ASP A 13 8.94 -3.71 -16.72
N SER A 14 7.61 -3.79 -16.57
CA SER A 14 6.79 -4.79 -17.28
C SER A 14 5.39 -4.29 -17.61
N GLU A 15 5.06 -4.19 -18.91
CA GLU A 15 3.71 -4.12 -19.51
C GLU A 15 2.55 -3.65 -18.59
N ASP A 16 2.70 -2.42 -18.11
CA ASP A 16 2.36 -1.89 -16.79
C ASP A 16 0.87 -1.78 -16.35
N SER A 17 -0.14 -2.11 -17.16
CA SER A 17 -1.55 -1.89 -16.75
C SER A 17 -2.23 -3.09 -16.09
N LYS A 18 -1.77 -4.31 -16.39
CA LYS A 18 -2.39 -5.54 -15.87
C LYS A 18 -2.04 -5.80 -14.42
N ASP A 19 -0.81 -5.49 -14.00
CA ASP A 19 -0.29 -5.81 -12.68
C ASP A 19 -0.99 -5.03 -11.56
N ALA A 20 -1.30 -3.74 -11.78
CA ALA A 20 -2.00 -2.93 -10.78
C ALA A 20 -3.46 -3.38 -10.59
N SER A 21 -4.16 -3.73 -11.68
CA SER A 21 -5.54 -4.22 -11.63
C SER A 21 -5.62 -5.61 -10.98
N GLU A 22 -4.65 -6.48 -11.26
CA GLU A 22 -4.55 -7.80 -10.64
C GLU A 22 -4.16 -7.71 -9.17
N LEU A 23 -3.28 -6.78 -8.80
CA LEU A 23 -2.94 -6.49 -7.41
C LEU A 23 -4.17 -6.01 -6.66
N LYS A 24 -4.92 -5.03 -7.20
CA LYS A 24 -6.18 -4.54 -6.61
C LYS A 24 -7.16 -5.70 -6.38
N ARG A 25 -7.36 -6.56 -7.38
CA ARG A 25 -8.20 -7.74 -7.26
C ARG A 25 -7.70 -8.70 -6.18
N SER A 26 -6.40 -8.99 -6.16
CA SER A 26 -5.79 -9.90 -5.19
C SER A 26 -5.96 -9.37 -3.76
N VAL A 27 -5.67 -8.10 -3.50
CA VAL A 27 -5.78 -7.54 -2.15
C VAL A 27 -7.23 -7.52 -1.66
N THR A 28 -8.20 -7.29 -2.55
CA THR A 28 -9.62 -7.31 -2.21
C THR A 28 -10.11 -8.72 -1.85
N LEU A 29 -9.45 -9.78 -2.33
CA LEU A 29 -9.79 -11.16 -1.98
C LEU A 29 -9.28 -11.58 -0.60
N PHE A 30 -8.19 -10.96 -0.13
CA PHE A 30 -7.51 -11.40 1.09
C PHE A 30 -7.62 -10.41 2.26
N LEU A 31 -7.90 -9.13 1.98
CA LEU A 31 -8.01 -8.07 2.99
C LEU A 31 -9.43 -7.51 3.02
N ARG A 32 -9.84 -7.04 4.20
CA ARG A 32 -11.05 -6.21 4.34
C ARG A 32 -10.73 -4.79 3.91
N VAL A 33 -10.61 -4.60 2.61
CA VAL A 33 -10.25 -3.33 1.97
C VAL A 33 -11.34 -2.28 2.20
N VAL A 34 -10.93 -1.11 2.70
CA VAL A 34 -11.74 0.10 2.81
C VAL A 34 -11.64 0.88 1.50
N GLU A 35 -10.41 1.15 1.05
CA GLU A 35 -10.15 1.89 -0.18
C GLU A 35 -8.82 1.45 -0.82
N THR A 36 -8.75 1.61 -2.14
CA THR A 36 -7.50 1.52 -2.90
C THR A 36 -7.33 2.76 -3.76
N TYR A 37 -6.14 3.31 -3.81
CA TYR A 37 -5.84 4.47 -4.65
C TYR A 37 -4.51 4.29 -5.38
N GLU A 38 -4.40 4.93 -6.54
CA GLU A 38 -3.18 4.94 -7.34
C GLU A 38 -2.74 6.37 -7.58
N VAL A 39 -1.48 6.65 -7.33
CA VAL A 39 -0.88 7.98 -7.48
C VAL A 39 0.40 7.85 -8.29
N THR A 40 0.55 8.70 -9.31
CA THR A 40 1.83 8.87 -10.00
C THR A 40 2.52 10.10 -9.44
N CYS A 41 3.67 9.93 -8.78
CA CYS A 41 4.44 11.02 -8.19
C CYS A 41 5.93 10.83 -8.45
N LEU A 42 6.62 11.88 -8.91
CA LEU A 42 8.07 11.86 -9.20
C LEU A 42 8.52 10.71 -10.12
N GLY A 43 7.69 10.37 -11.12
CA GLY A 43 7.97 9.24 -12.04
C GLY A 43 7.81 7.85 -11.41
N MET A 44 7.25 7.76 -10.21
CA MET A 44 6.94 6.51 -9.52
C MET A 44 5.43 6.30 -9.49
N ARG A 45 4.98 5.08 -9.78
CA ARG A 45 3.61 4.66 -9.53
C ARG A 45 3.51 4.11 -8.11
N ILE A 46 2.57 4.65 -7.37
CA ILE A 46 2.32 4.33 -5.97
C ILE A 46 0.90 3.78 -5.87
N PHE A 47 0.77 2.64 -5.22
CA PHE A 47 -0.50 1.98 -4.95
C PHE A 47 -0.73 1.94 -3.43
N GLY A 48 -1.81 2.57 -2.98
CA GLY A 48 -2.22 2.59 -1.59
C GLY A 48 -3.40 1.68 -1.33
N ILE A 49 -3.38 1.01 -0.18
CA ILE A 49 -4.42 0.10 0.29
C ILE A 49 -4.70 0.44 1.73
N ASP A 50 -5.94 0.85 1.98
CA ASP A 50 -6.47 1.09 3.30
C ASP A 50 -7.39 -0.10 3.64
N PHE A 51 -7.19 -0.75 4.79
CA PHE A 51 -7.89 -1.99 5.14
C PHE A 51 -8.07 -2.17 6.65
N LEU A 52 -9.04 -3.00 7.03
CA LEU A 52 -9.34 -3.32 8.43
C LEU A 52 -8.74 -4.67 8.83
N ALA A 53 -7.99 -4.68 9.94
CA ALA A 53 -7.46 -5.90 10.53
C ALA A 53 -7.53 -5.88 12.06
N GLU A 54 -7.72 -7.05 12.65
CA GLU A 54 -7.54 -7.26 14.09
C GLU A 54 -6.06 -7.51 14.41
N ASP A 55 -5.65 -7.30 15.66
CA ASP A 55 -4.26 -7.51 16.09
C ASP A 55 -3.78 -8.95 15.84
N GLU A 56 -4.70 -9.92 15.99
CA GLU A 56 -4.45 -11.35 15.77
C GLU A 56 -4.17 -11.68 14.29
N GLU A 57 -4.66 -10.85 13.37
CA GLU A 57 -4.50 -11.05 11.92
C GLU A 57 -3.20 -10.45 11.38
N PHE A 58 -2.47 -9.69 12.21
CA PHE A 58 -1.28 -8.95 11.79
C PHE A 58 -0.22 -9.86 11.12
N ASN A 59 0.04 -11.04 11.68
CA ASN A 59 0.99 -11.99 11.11
C ASN A 59 0.54 -12.53 9.75
N HIS A 60 -0.77 -12.69 9.55
CA HIS A 60 -1.34 -13.14 8.29
C HIS A 60 -1.20 -12.05 7.23
N VAL A 61 -1.56 -10.81 7.58
CA VAL A 61 -1.38 -9.62 6.73
C VAL A 61 0.08 -9.46 6.30
N MET A 62 1.02 -9.55 7.24
CA MET A 62 2.45 -9.46 6.92
C MET A 62 2.93 -10.57 5.99
N SER A 63 2.39 -11.78 6.12
CA SER A 63 2.72 -12.90 5.23
C SER A 63 2.18 -12.66 3.81
N MET A 64 0.96 -12.15 3.70
CA MET A 64 0.39 -11.76 2.40
C MET A 64 1.17 -10.63 1.74
N VAL A 65 1.57 -9.61 2.49
CA VAL A 65 2.38 -8.51 1.97
C VAL A 65 3.70 -9.03 1.40
N LYS A 66 4.33 -10.03 2.05
CA LYS A 66 5.54 -10.69 1.49
C LYS A 66 5.25 -11.44 0.19
N ILE A 67 4.16 -12.20 0.11
CA ILE A 67 3.76 -12.92 -1.11
C ILE A 67 3.51 -11.94 -2.26
N LEU A 68 2.79 -10.86 -1.97
CA LEU A 68 2.49 -9.82 -2.94
C LEU A 68 3.78 -9.11 -3.40
N LYS A 69 4.74 -8.88 -2.48
CA LYS A 69 6.05 -8.27 -2.79
C LYS A 69 6.85 -9.11 -3.79
N GLU A 70 6.89 -10.42 -3.57
CA GLU A 70 7.55 -11.38 -4.46
C GLU A 70 6.89 -11.41 -5.84
N ARG A 71 5.55 -11.47 -5.87
CA ARG A 71 4.76 -11.62 -7.10
C ARG A 71 4.74 -10.38 -7.99
N TYR A 72 4.60 -9.20 -7.39
CA TYR A 72 4.40 -7.94 -8.11
C TYR A 72 5.60 -6.99 -8.03
N ARG A 73 6.75 -7.46 -7.52
CA ARG A 73 8.03 -6.74 -7.47
C ARG A 73 7.94 -5.30 -6.94
N PHE A 74 7.06 -5.04 -5.98
CA PHE A 74 6.94 -3.73 -5.37
C PHE A 74 7.89 -3.52 -4.20
N SER A 75 8.02 -2.26 -3.77
CA SER A 75 8.64 -1.91 -2.49
C SER A 75 7.63 -1.27 -1.55
N ILE A 76 7.66 -1.65 -0.27
CA ILE A 76 6.78 -1.06 0.75
C ILE A 76 7.35 0.32 1.10
N MET A 77 6.53 1.36 0.94
CA MET A 77 6.87 2.72 1.29
C MET A 77 6.31 3.11 2.67
N GLN A 78 5.12 2.65 3.00
CA GLN A 78 4.48 2.89 4.29
C GLN A 78 3.69 1.65 4.69
N PHE A 79 3.78 1.28 5.96
CA PHE A 79 2.86 0.35 6.58
C PHE A 79 2.60 0.78 8.02
N GLY A 80 1.35 1.03 8.38
CA GLY A 80 1.02 1.50 9.73
C GLY A 80 -0.47 1.62 9.99
N GLU A 81 -0.81 1.71 11.27
CA GLU A 81 -2.17 1.95 11.75
C GLU A 81 -2.56 3.42 11.52
N LEU A 82 -3.74 3.65 10.93
CA LEU A 82 -4.36 4.96 10.79
C LEU A 82 -5.10 5.27 12.10
N ARG A 83 -4.62 6.28 12.84
CA ARG A 83 -5.33 6.81 14.02
C ARG A 83 -6.25 7.95 13.57
N GLU A 84 -7.48 7.98 14.08
CA GLU A 84 -8.55 8.91 13.69
C GLU A 84 -8.19 10.41 13.80
N GLU A 85 -7.11 10.77 14.52
CA GLU A 85 -6.75 12.17 14.77
C GLU A 85 -5.72 12.80 13.81
N SER A 86 -5.19 12.11 12.79
CA SER A 86 -4.06 12.69 12.05
C SER A 86 -4.06 12.48 10.54
N GLU A 87 -4.04 13.63 9.86
CA GLU A 87 -3.55 13.93 8.51
C GLU A 87 -4.53 13.70 7.35
N THR A 88 -5.20 14.79 6.98
CA THR A 88 -5.67 15.03 5.61
C THR A 88 -4.45 15.08 4.69
N GLY A 89 -4.12 13.96 4.04
CA GLY A 89 -3.03 13.85 3.07
C GLY A 89 -2.19 12.58 3.23
N MET A 90 -1.58 12.11 2.14
CA MET A 90 -0.65 10.97 2.18
C MET A 90 0.77 11.48 2.34
N THR A 91 1.44 11.09 3.43
CA THR A 91 2.82 11.48 3.69
C THR A 91 3.77 10.34 3.32
N ILE A 92 4.47 10.46 2.20
CA ILE A 92 5.40 9.43 1.72
C ILE A 92 6.83 9.74 2.15
N ARG A 93 7.46 8.85 2.91
CA ARG A 93 8.91 8.91 3.21
C ARG A 93 9.71 8.15 2.16
N VAL A 94 10.63 8.84 1.48
CA VAL A 94 11.53 8.25 0.48
C VAL A 94 12.96 8.20 1.04
N GLY A 95 13.36 7.07 1.62
CA GLY A 95 14.70 6.88 2.20
C GLY A 95 14.95 7.79 3.41
N SER A 96 16.11 8.44 3.45
CA SER A 96 16.47 9.45 4.48
C SER A 96 15.93 10.86 4.17
N LYS A 97 15.14 11.04 3.10
CA LYS A 97 14.58 12.34 2.76
C LYS A 97 13.32 12.63 3.57
N PRO A 98 13.06 13.92 3.88
CA PRO A 98 11.86 14.33 4.59
C PRO A 98 10.61 13.88 3.85
N ALA A 99 9.58 13.61 4.64
CA ALA A 99 8.32 13.04 4.19
C ALA A 99 7.61 14.05 3.26
N THR A 100 7.21 13.62 2.06
CA THR A 100 6.52 14.47 1.10
C THR A 100 5.01 14.32 1.29
N HIS A 101 4.31 15.42 1.56
CA HIS A 101 2.85 15.46 1.53
C HIS A 101 2.37 15.40 0.07
N VAL A 102 1.53 14.43 -0.23
CA VAL A 102 0.84 14.29 -1.52
C VAL A 102 -0.64 14.57 -1.27
N ALA A 103 -1.16 15.60 -1.95
CA ALA A 103 -2.53 16.08 -1.88
C ALA A 103 -3.45 15.32 -2.85
#